data_AF-A0AAU5PP51-F1
#
_entry.id   AF-A0AAU5PP51-F1
#
_cell.length_a   1.000
_cell.length_b   1.000
_cell.length_c   1.000
_cell.angle_alpha   90.00
_cell.angle_beta   90.00
_cell.angle_gamma   90.00
#
_symmetry.space_group_name_H-M   'P 1'
#
loop_
_entity.id
_entity.type
_entity.pdbx_description
1 polymer ?
#
loop_
_entity_poly.entity_id
_entity_poly.type
_entity_poly.pdbx_seq_one_letter_code
_entity_poly.pdbx_strand_id
1 'polypeptide(L)'
;MTALKPVSEWRDVYDFLDQVRMRPGMFVRGGSLLELQAMLYGYRVATEVHGPKAMTDFDHQGPFAEWLWPRLGHNYASSLGWAVEITKAAEASGRAGIDLFFDLLSEFKAERSPEAR
;
A
#
# COMPACT_ATOMS: atom_id res chain seq x y z
N MET A 1 2.08 23.66 3.82
CA MET A 1 2.72 22.78 2.82
C MET A 1 3.72 21.90 3.58
N THR A 2 3.41 20.64 3.81
CA THR A 2 4.33 19.72 4.49
C THR A 2 5.52 19.47 3.57
N ALA A 3 6.74 19.74 4.04
CA ALA A 3 7.95 19.50 3.27
C ALA A 3 8.13 17.98 3.05
N LEU A 4 8.60 17.58 1.87
CA LEU A 4 8.97 16.19 1.61
C LEU A 4 10.13 15.82 2.54
N LYS A 5 9.99 14.73 3.26
CA LYS A 5 11.00 14.22 4.18
C LYS A 5 12.16 13.64 3.35
N PRO A 6 13.43 14.02 3.58
CA PRO A 6 14.55 13.44 2.86
C PRO A 6 14.65 11.93 3.16
N VAL A 7 15.10 11.15 2.18
CA VAL A 7 15.18 9.67 2.27
C VAL A 7 15.98 9.21 3.49
N SER A 8 17.03 9.95 3.86
CA SER A 8 17.87 9.66 5.03
C SER A 8 17.12 9.65 6.37
N GLU A 9 15.94 10.26 6.43
CA GLU A 9 15.13 10.30 7.65
C GLU A 9 14.02 9.23 7.64
N TRP A 10 13.81 8.51 6.52
CA TRP A 10 12.74 7.51 6.42
C TRP A 10 13.02 6.33 7.35
N ARG A 11 12.00 5.94 8.12
CA ARG A 11 12.08 4.87 9.11
C ARG A 11 11.66 3.53 8.54
N ASP A 12 10.65 3.54 7.68
CA ASP A 12 10.08 2.36 7.06
C ASP A 12 9.38 2.72 5.74
N VAL A 13 8.72 1.72 5.16
CA VAL A 13 8.00 1.85 3.88
C VAL A 13 6.78 2.77 3.95
N TYR A 14 6.23 3.06 5.14
CA TYR A 14 5.12 4.02 5.27
C TYR A 14 5.58 5.44 4.98
N ASP A 15 6.80 5.83 5.38
CA ASP A 15 7.34 7.15 5.04
C ASP A 15 7.46 7.35 3.51
N PHE A 16 7.79 6.28 2.77
CA PHE A 16 7.75 6.26 1.30
C PHE A 16 6.32 6.42 0.77
N LEU A 17 5.37 5.65 1.30
CA LEU A 17 3.96 5.72 0.89
C LEU A 17 3.35 7.10 1.15
N ASP A 18 3.76 7.79 2.22
CA ASP A 18 3.35 9.17 2.49
C ASP A 18 3.86 10.13 1.38
N GLN A 19 5.07 9.91 0.83
CA GLN A 19 5.54 10.68 -0.33
C GLN A 19 4.74 10.37 -1.59
N VAL A 20 4.44 9.09 -1.83
CA VAL A 20 3.62 8.66 -2.98
C VAL A 20 2.23 9.29 -2.91
N ARG A 21 1.61 9.34 -1.72
CA ARG A 21 0.30 9.99 -1.53
C ARG A 21 0.33 11.48 -1.89
N MET A 22 1.40 12.18 -1.53
CA MET A 22 1.53 13.61 -1.82
C MET A 22 1.76 13.90 -3.30
N ARG A 23 2.46 13.02 -4.02
CA ARG A 23 2.86 13.25 -5.42
C ARG A 23 2.84 11.94 -6.24
N PRO A 24 1.68 11.32 -6.44
CA PRO A 24 1.61 9.97 -7.03
C PRO A 24 2.27 9.92 -8.41
N GLY A 25 2.05 10.94 -9.26
CA GLY A 25 2.65 11.00 -10.60
C GLY A 25 4.18 11.14 -10.64
N MET A 26 4.84 11.50 -9.53
CA MET A 26 6.31 11.53 -9.43
C MET A 26 6.91 10.13 -9.23
N PHE A 27 6.16 9.24 -8.59
CA PHE A 27 6.67 7.93 -8.18
C PHE A 27 6.07 6.77 -8.97
N VAL A 28 4.79 6.88 -9.33
CA VAL A 28 4.00 5.81 -9.94
C VAL A 28 3.32 6.38 -11.19
N ARG A 29 3.73 5.91 -12.36
CA ARG A 29 3.22 6.46 -13.62
C ARG A 29 1.74 6.12 -13.74
N GLY A 30 0.92 7.16 -13.97
CA GLY A 30 -0.54 6.99 -14.09
C GLY A 30 -1.23 6.45 -12.83
N GLY A 31 -0.57 6.44 -11.67
CA GLY A 31 -1.15 5.87 -10.45
C GLY A 31 -1.30 4.34 -10.48
N SER A 32 -0.49 3.64 -11.28
CA SER A 32 -0.53 2.17 -11.41
C SER A 32 -0.24 1.45 -10.08
N LEU A 33 -1.25 0.82 -9.48
CA LEU A 33 -1.06 0.04 -8.26
C LEU A 33 -0.13 -1.17 -8.45
N LEU A 34 -0.05 -1.72 -9.66
CA LEU A 34 0.89 -2.80 -9.98
C LEU A 34 2.34 -2.31 -9.93
N GLU A 35 2.63 -1.11 -10.44
CA GLU A 35 3.96 -0.51 -10.32
C GLU A 35 4.31 -0.25 -8.85
N LEU A 36 3.36 0.28 -8.06
CA LEU A 36 3.53 0.47 -6.63
C LEU A 36 3.81 -0.85 -5.91
N GLN A 37 3.02 -1.90 -6.18
CA GLN A 37 3.22 -3.22 -5.59
C GLN A 37 4.60 -3.80 -5.94
N ALA A 38 5.05 -3.63 -7.19
CA ALA A 38 6.37 -4.09 -7.62
C ALA A 38 7.51 -3.38 -6.85
N MET A 39 7.38 -2.06 -6.60
CA MET A 39 8.34 -1.32 -5.78
C MET A 39 8.37 -1.82 -4.32
N LEU A 40 7.20 -2.06 -3.72
CA LEU A 40 7.09 -2.59 -2.36
C LEU A 40 7.68 -4.01 -2.24
N TYR A 41 7.47 -4.85 -3.25
CA TYR A 41 8.10 -6.17 -3.33
C TYR A 41 9.62 -6.08 -3.50
N GLY A 42 10.12 -5.14 -4.32
CA GLY A 42 11.56 -4.89 -4.44
C GLY A 42 12.20 -4.47 -3.12
N TYR A 43 11.55 -3.59 -2.36
CA TYR A 43 11.97 -3.21 -1.00
C TYR A 43 12.06 -4.44 -0.09
N ARG A 44 11.00 -5.27 -0.07
CA ARG A 44 10.98 -6.54 0.67
C ARG A 44 12.21 -7.39 0.34
N VAL A 45 12.43 -7.71 -0.94
CA VAL A 45 13.56 -8.52 -1.38
C VAL A 45 14.89 -7.93 -0.93
N ALA A 46 15.11 -6.63 -1.12
CA ALA A 46 16.34 -5.97 -0.70
C ALA A 46 16.57 -6.07 0.82
N THR A 47 15.52 -5.86 1.63
CA THR A 47 15.62 -5.96 3.09
C THR A 47 15.84 -7.39 3.59
N GLU A 48 15.20 -8.40 2.97
CA GLU A 48 15.43 -9.81 3.35
C GLU A 48 16.86 -10.27 3.02
N VAL A 49 17.46 -9.77 1.93
CA VAL A 49 18.82 -10.17 1.51
C VAL A 49 19.92 -9.38 2.23
N HIS A 50 19.71 -8.08 2.44
CA HIS A 50 20.78 -7.16 2.87
C HIS A 50 20.50 -6.40 4.16
N GLY A 51 19.29 -6.50 4.72
CA GLY A 51 18.83 -5.61 5.77
C GLY A 51 18.20 -6.31 6.97
N PRO A 52 17.65 -5.53 7.91
CA PRO A 52 16.76 -6.07 8.94
C PRO A 52 15.48 -6.62 8.29
N LYS A 53 14.81 -7.54 8.99
CA LYS A 53 13.58 -8.17 8.50
C LYS A 53 12.57 -7.12 8.05
N ALA A 54 12.09 -7.27 6.81
CA ALA A 54 11.15 -6.37 6.19
C ALA A 54 9.81 -6.32 6.93
N MET A 55 9.11 -5.19 6.79
CA MET A 55 7.66 -5.17 7.01
C MET A 55 6.96 -6.07 6.00
N THR A 56 5.96 -6.82 6.46
CA THR A 56 5.26 -7.83 5.65
C THR A 56 3.83 -7.41 5.28
N ASP A 57 3.42 -6.20 5.66
CA ASP A 57 2.03 -5.72 5.55
C ASP A 57 1.49 -5.83 4.12
N PHE A 58 2.32 -5.56 3.11
CA PHE A 58 1.93 -5.48 1.69
C PHE A 58 2.22 -6.73 0.86
N ASP A 59 2.62 -7.82 1.50
CA ASP A 59 2.72 -9.12 0.82
C ASP A 59 1.37 -9.55 0.23
N HIS A 60 1.39 -10.48 -0.72
CA HIS A 60 0.17 -11.03 -1.33
C HIS A 60 -0.84 -11.53 -0.28
N GLN A 61 -0.34 -12.20 0.76
CA GLN A 61 -1.11 -12.67 1.91
C GLN A 61 -0.71 -11.94 3.21
N GLY A 62 -0.23 -10.70 3.07
CA GLY A 62 0.17 -9.89 4.21
C GLY A 62 -1.03 -9.35 4.99
N PRO A 63 -0.80 -8.80 6.20
CA PRO A 63 -1.82 -8.17 7.02
C PRO A 63 -2.77 -7.21 6.29
N PHE A 64 -2.29 -6.41 5.34
CA PHE A 64 -3.15 -5.50 4.57
C PHE A 64 -4.12 -6.26 3.67
N ALA A 65 -3.64 -7.30 2.98
CA ALA A 65 -4.46 -8.12 2.10
C ALA A 65 -5.54 -8.86 2.88
N GLU A 66 -5.18 -9.50 4.01
CA GLU A 66 -6.14 -10.20 4.87
C GLU A 66 -7.24 -9.27 5.40
N TRP A 67 -6.87 -8.05 5.78
CA TRP A 67 -7.81 -7.02 6.21
C TRP A 67 -8.72 -6.49 5.08
N LEU A 68 -8.19 -6.44 3.85
CA LEU A 68 -8.84 -5.87 2.68
C LEU A 68 -9.95 -6.76 2.11
N TRP A 69 -9.74 -8.08 2.07
CA TRP A 69 -10.66 -9.02 1.40
C TRP A 69 -12.12 -8.88 1.81
N PRO A 70 -12.48 -8.93 3.10
CA PRO A 70 -13.88 -8.78 3.50
C PRO A 70 -14.46 -7.40 3.13
N ARG A 71 -13.64 -6.33 3.06
CA ARG A 71 -14.07 -4.97 2.70
C ARG A 71 -14.36 -4.80 1.22
N LEU A 72 -13.72 -5.60 0.38
CA LEU A 72 -14.04 -5.69 -1.04
C LEU A 72 -15.12 -6.75 -1.34
N GLY A 73 -15.72 -7.35 -0.31
CA GLY A 73 -16.74 -8.38 -0.46
C GLY A 73 -16.21 -9.76 -0.86
N HIS A 74 -14.90 -10.00 -0.69
CA HIS A 74 -14.29 -11.30 -0.93
C HIS A 74 -14.31 -12.16 0.33
N ASN A 75 -14.75 -13.42 0.19
CA ASN A 75 -14.73 -14.41 1.27
C ASN A 75 -13.36 -15.11 1.42
N TYR A 76 -12.47 -14.92 0.45
CA TYR A 76 -11.15 -15.56 0.39
C TYR A 76 -10.16 -14.64 -0.34
N ALA A 77 -8.87 -14.92 -0.17
CA ALA A 77 -7.82 -14.16 -0.83
C ALA A 77 -7.93 -14.27 -2.36
N SER A 78 -7.91 -13.14 -3.06
CA SER A 78 -7.83 -13.14 -4.52
C SER A 78 -6.45 -13.57 -4.98
N SER A 79 -6.39 -14.47 -5.95
CA SER A 79 -5.14 -14.90 -6.59
C SER A 79 -4.46 -13.76 -7.36
N LEU A 80 -5.22 -12.74 -7.79
CA LEU A 80 -4.71 -11.60 -8.54
C LEU A 80 -3.99 -10.57 -7.66
N GLY A 81 -4.14 -10.66 -6.34
CA GLY A 81 -3.51 -9.75 -5.39
C GLY A 81 -4.22 -8.41 -5.24
N TRP A 82 -3.85 -7.67 -4.20
CA TRP A 82 -4.59 -6.49 -3.74
C TRP A 82 -4.58 -5.36 -4.77
N ALA A 83 -3.48 -5.17 -5.51
CA ALA A 83 -3.36 -4.09 -6.48
C ALA A 83 -4.40 -4.20 -7.60
N VAL A 84 -4.62 -5.43 -8.10
CA VAL A 84 -5.61 -5.70 -9.15
C VAL A 84 -7.03 -5.51 -8.62
N GLU A 85 -7.35 -6.08 -7.46
CA GLU A 85 -8.70 -5.98 -6.92
C GLU A 85 -9.08 -4.56 -6.51
N ILE A 86 -8.15 -3.78 -5.93
CA ILE A 86 -8.39 -2.36 -5.64
C ILE A 86 -8.59 -1.58 -6.94
N THR A 87 -7.79 -1.85 -7.98
CA THR A 87 -7.94 -1.17 -9.28
C THR A 87 -9.33 -1.43 -9.86
N LYS A 88 -9.78 -2.68 -9.89
CA LYS A 88 -11.14 -3.03 -10.36
C LYS A 88 -12.24 -2.37 -9.53
N ALA A 89 -12.11 -2.38 -8.20
CA ALA A 89 -13.09 -1.76 -7.31
C ALA A 89 -13.16 -0.23 -7.52
N ALA A 90 -12.02 0.41 -7.74
CA ALA A 90 -11.95 1.83 -8.04
C ALA A 90 -12.58 2.14 -9.41
N GLU A 91 -12.27 1.36 -10.44
CA GLU A 91 -12.88 1.51 -11.78
C GLU A 91 -14.40 1.37 -11.72
N ALA A 92 -14.92 0.37 -11.01
CA ALA A 92 -16.36 0.16 -10.83
C ALA A 92 -17.08 1.33 -10.11
N SER A 93 -16.34 2.12 -9.33
CA SER A 93 -16.84 3.31 -8.63
C SER A 93 -16.44 4.63 -9.29
N GLY A 94 -15.82 4.59 -10.49
CA GLY A 94 -15.37 5.78 -11.20
C GLY A 94 -14.23 6.54 -10.49
N ARG A 95 -13.47 5.87 -9.64
CA ARG A 95 -12.36 6.43 -8.86
C ARG A 95 -11.01 6.01 -9.45
N ALA A 96 -9.97 6.78 -9.17
CA ALA A 96 -8.61 6.33 -9.43
C ALA A 96 -8.18 5.26 -8.40
N GLY A 97 -7.56 4.18 -8.87
CA GLY A 97 -7.10 3.07 -8.01
C GLY A 97 -6.16 3.53 -6.89
N ILE A 98 -5.23 4.44 -7.21
CA ILE A 98 -4.29 4.99 -6.23
C ILE A 98 -4.97 5.75 -5.08
N ASP A 99 -6.07 6.46 -5.37
CA ASP A 99 -6.81 7.19 -4.35
C ASP A 99 -7.55 6.22 -3.42
N LEU A 100 -8.21 5.21 -3.99
CA LEU A 100 -8.88 4.17 -3.20
C LEU A 100 -7.88 3.39 -2.33
N PHE A 101 -6.69 3.08 -2.86
CA PHE A 101 -5.63 2.45 -2.08
C PHE A 101 -5.24 3.28 -0.86
N PHE A 102 -5.07 4.60 -0.99
CA PHE A 102 -4.67 5.45 0.14
C PHE A 102 -5.77 5.65 1.18
N ASP A 103 -7.04 5.62 0.78
CA ASP A 103 -8.16 5.60 1.73
C ASP A 103 -8.18 4.31 2.53
N LEU A 104 -8.13 3.16 1.85
CA LEU A 104 -8.05 1.83 2.47
C LEU A 104 -6.84 1.70 3.39
N LEU A 105 -5.69 2.22 2.96
CA LEU A 105 -4.47 2.24 3.78
C LEU A 105 -4.65 3.09 5.05
N SER A 106 -5.37 4.20 4.95
CA SER A 106 -5.64 5.06 6.11
C SER A 106 -6.53 4.35 7.13
N GLU A 107 -7.59 3.67 6.67
CA GLU A 107 -8.47 2.86 7.52
C GLU A 107 -7.71 1.69 8.18
N PHE A 108 -6.91 0.96 7.40
CA PHE A 108 -6.07 -0.13 7.92
C PHE A 108 -5.14 0.32 9.04
N LYS A 109 -4.49 1.49 8.88
CA LYS A 109 -3.61 2.06 9.91
C LYS A 109 -4.41 2.50 11.14
N ALA A 110 -5.59 3.08 10.96
CA ALA A 110 -6.44 3.54 12.05
C ALA A 110 -6.87 2.38 12.97
N GLU A 111 -7.31 1.25 12.39
CA GLU A 111 -7.75 0.07 13.16
C GLU A 111 -6.63 -0.67 13.89
N ARG A 112 -5.38 -0.45 13.49
CA ARG A 112 -4.18 -1.01 14.17
C ARG A 112 -3.60 -0.06 15.20
N SER A 113 -4.07 1.18 15.28
CA SER A 113 -3.59 2.13 16.28
C SER A 113 -4.01 1.68 17.69
N PRO A 114 -3.12 1.75 18.70
CA PRO A 114 -3.46 1.40 20.08
C PRO A 114 -4.65 2.17 20.65
N GLU A 115 -4.94 3.34 20.11
CA GLU A 115 -6.03 4.23 20.52
C GLU A 115 -7.41 3.81 19.96
N ALA A 116 -7.45 2.87 19.01
CA ALA A 116 -8.68 2.34 18.43
C ALA A 116 -9.21 1.08 19.14
N ARG A 117 -8.55 0.64 20.23
CA ARG A 117 -8.94 -0.52 21.04
C ARG A 117 -9.40 -0.13 22.44
#